data_AF-A0A7V7EBE7-F1
#
_entry.id   AF-A0A7V7EBE7-F1
#
_cell.length_a   1.000
_cell.length_b   1.000
_cell.length_c   1.000
_cell.angle_alpha   90.00
_cell.angle_beta   90.00
_cell.angle_gamma   90.00
#
_symmetry.space_group_name_H-M   'P 1'
#
loop_
_entity.id
_entity.type
_entity.pdbx_description
1 polymer ?
#
loop_
_entity_poly.entity_id
_entity_poly.type
_entity_poly.pdbx_seq_one_letter_code
_entity_poly.pdbx_strand_id
1 'polypeptide(L)'
;MLASTDSVAIDTVATLLAGYDQSSVEFLEDARLDGLGTDDPAFIRVVGLDAFMNHRNWLYATYNPLGDDPPGDGQYPFQEGWGWTILMDDYAAPTSVTVGDSVHVSGNTYSFSYTALDSAAGDLGLARIDFLVDGEFVGYSNASLKAVGNLEVDMTDYMTYSHTYRIAVWDNAFNCTLSSEKDFAEDDVVTFADANLEAVIRVAITKPTGDIYASELAGLTELDARDSDIGSLSGIEYCTGLADLDLDSNAIIDVSPLNTLVNLTTLDLYFNQIADIGPLSGLTNLSVLSLSDNAISAISALSGLTDLTELFLSDNEITDISPLVTNEGIDSGDVVVLMGNPLSQEALCSDIPTLEGRGVYVEYDGECSGGEGEGEGEGEG
;
A
#
# COMPACT_ATOMS: atom_id res chain seq x y z
N MET A 1 -1.75 16.13 46.71
CA MET A 1 -1.22 16.94 45.61
C MET A 1 -0.80 15.95 44.53
N LEU A 2 -1.53 15.95 43.41
CA LEU A 2 -1.15 15.34 42.13
C LEU A 2 0.13 16.05 41.62
N ALA A 3 1.12 15.43 40.97
CA ALA A 3 1.20 14.86 39.62
C ALA A 3 2.59 14.15 39.49
N SER A 4 2.85 13.18 38.62
CA SER A 4 2.94 13.31 37.15
C SER A 4 2.68 11.98 36.43
N THR A 5 2.68 12.06 35.10
CA THR A 5 1.89 11.29 34.13
C THR A 5 2.68 10.36 33.21
N ASP A 6 3.96 10.04 33.48
CA ASP A 6 4.79 9.29 32.51
C ASP A 6 5.37 7.96 33.05
N SER A 7 5.48 7.00 32.13
CA SER A 7 5.67 5.53 32.13
C SER A 7 6.86 4.88 32.86
N VAL A 8 6.82 3.54 33.07
CA VAL A 8 7.84 2.47 32.72
C VAL A 8 7.37 1.08 33.22
N ALA A 9 7.38 0.05 32.36
CA ALA A 9 7.29 -1.37 32.73
C ALA A 9 8.63 -2.08 32.43
N ILE A 10 9.08 -2.96 33.34
CA ILE A 10 10.35 -3.73 33.29
C ILE A 10 10.15 -5.04 32.51
N ASP A 11 11.03 -5.38 31.57
CA ASP A 11 10.72 -6.38 30.53
C ASP A 11 11.51 -7.72 30.54
N THR A 12 12.32 -8.08 31.54
CA THR A 12 12.60 -9.52 31.79
C THR A 12 12.94 -9.89 33.24
N VAL A 13 12.35 -11.01 33.68
CA VAL A 13 12.42 -11.59 35.05
C VAL A 13 13.82 -12.10 35.43
N ALA A 14 14.68 -12.45 34.47
CA ALA A 14 16.01 -13.02 34.73
C ALA A 14 17.01 -12.01 35.33
N THR A 15 16.90 -10.72 34.99
CA THR A 15 17.79 -9.66 35.49
C THR A 15 17.42 -9.22 36.91
N LEU A 16 16.13 -9.29 37.26
CA LEU A 16 15.61 -8.94 38.59
C LEU A 16 16.11 -9.89 39.70
N LEU A 17 16.54 -11.11 39.33
CA LEU A 17 16.82 -12.21 40.26
C LEU A 17 18.30 -12.57 40.41
N ALA A 18 19.23 -11.88 39.74
CA ALA A 18 20.66 -12.13 39.88
C ALA A 18 21.21 -11.58 41.22
N GLY A 19 21.22 -12.41 42.25
CA GLY A 19 21.72 -12.07 43.59
C GLY A 19 20.96 -12.72 44.75
N TYR A 20 19.82 -13.35 44.46
CA TYR A 20 19.04 -14.12 45.42
C TYR A 20 19.46 -15.60 45.45
N ASP A 21 19.58 -16.18 46.65
CA ASP A 21 19.80 -17.63 46.83
C ASP A 21 18.60 -18.40 46.27
N GLN A 22 18.86 -19.14 45.19
CA GLN A 22 17.90 -19.89 44.38
C GLN A 22 17.44 -21.21 45.03
N SER A 23 17.62 -21.40 46.34
CA SER A 23 17.20 -22.62 47.04
C SER A 23 15.72 -22.64 47.48
N SER A 24 14.97 -21.57 47.24
CA SER A 24 13.50 -21.51 47.41
C SER A 24 12.72 -21.68 46.09
N VAL A 25 13.42 -22.10 45.02
CA VAL A 25 13.02 -22.08 43.60
C VAL A 25 12.13 -23.25 43.15
N GLU A 26 11.54 -24.02 44.06
CA GLU A 26 10.54 -25.04 43.63
C GLU A 26 9.28 -24.39 43.02
N PHE A 27 8.92 -23.17 43.40
CA PHE A 27 7.72 -22.48 42.86
C PHE A 27 7.97 -21.76 41.52
N LEU A 28 9.23 -21.49 41.17
CA LEU A 28 9.62 -20.80 39.94
C LEU A 28 10.00 -21.77 38.81
N GLU A 29 10.37 -23.02 39.12
CA GLU A 29 10.54 -24.05 38.10
C GLU A 29 9.22 -24.55 37.53
N ASP A 30 8.15 -24.64 38.34
CA ASP A 30 6.80 -24.96 37.84
C ASP A 30 6.31 -23.87 36.85
N ALA A 31 6.57 -22.59 37.15
CA ALA A 31 6.21 -21.47 36.27
C ALA A 31 7.03 -21.42 34.96
N ARG A 32 8.16 -22.13 34.91
CA ARG A 32 9.05 -22.20 33.75
C ARG A 32 8.80 -23.44 32.88
N LEU A 33 8.16 -24.48 33.41
CA LEU A 33 7.90 -25.76 32.73
C LEU A 33 6.57 -25.80 31.97
N ASP A 34 5.65 -24.86 32.23
CA ASP A 34 4.28 -24.89 31.68
C ASP A 34 4.06 -24.15 30.34
N GLY A 35 5.10 -23.63 29.69
CA GLY A 35 4.93 -22.87 28.43
C GLY A 35 4.17 -21.55 28.65
N LEU A 36 4.09 -20.59 27.74
CA LEU A 36 3.51 -20.73 26.41
C LEU A 36 2.26 -21.63 26.39
N GLY A 37 1.09 -20.96 26.40
CA GLY A 37 -0.14 -21.41 25.75
C GLY A 37 -1.32 -21.70 26.69
N THR A 38 -2.34 -20.84 26.69
CA THR A 38 -3.59 -21.07 25.93
C THR A 38 -4.41 -19.78 25.95
N ASP A 39 -4.56 -19.21 24.76
CA ASP A 39 -5.65 -18.34 24.30
C ASP A 39 -5.84 -16.91 24.83
N ASP A 40 -4.94 -16.32 25.63
CA ASP A 40 -5.08 -14.88 25.92
C ASP A 40 -3.75 -14.20 26.35
N PRO A 41 -3.20 -13.22 25.59
CA PRO A 41 -2.05 -12.44 26.00
C PRO A 41 -2.49 -11.34 26.98
N ALA A 42 -2.77 -11.75 28.22
CA ALA A 42 -3.26 -10.83 29.22
C ALA A 42 -2.10 -10.37 30.14
N PHE A 43 -1.71 -9.11 29.92
CA PHE A 43 -1.05 -8.21 30.87
C PHE A 43 0.46 -8.35 31.06
N ILE A 44 1.19 -7.34 30.54
CA ILE A 44 2.24 -6.68 31.33
C ILE A 44 1.52 -6.05 32.53
N ARG A 45 1.20 -6.89 33.51
CA ARG A 45 0.56 -6.47 34.74
C ARG A 45 1.66 -5.77 35.51
N VAL A 46 1.42 -4.50 35.81
CA VAL A 46 1.83 -3.63 36.95
C VAL A 46 2.47 -4.33 38.18
N VAL A 47 2.36 -5.65 38.32
CA VAL A 47 2.95 -6.52 39.36
C VAL A 47 4.49 -6.56 39.33
N GLY A 48 5.15 -6.32 38.19
CA GLY A 48 6.62 -6.18 38.14
C GLY A 48 7.14 -4.90 38.83
N LEU A 49 6.34 -3.82 38.78
CA LEU A 49 6.63 -2.55 39.45
C LEU A 49 6.48 -2.68 40.97
N ASP A 50 5.48 -3.43 41.44
CA ASP A 50 5.31 -3.74 42.86
C ASP A 50 6.46 -4.61 43.40
N ALA A 51 6.98 -5.55 42.61
CA ALA A 51 8.15 -6.35 43.00
C ALA A 51 9.42 -5.48 43.13
N PHE A 52 9.64 -4.54 42.20
CA PHE A 52 10.74 -3.58 42.23
C PHE A 52 10.63 -2.59 43.41
N MET A 53 9.44 -2.03 43.64
CA MET A 53 9.18 -1.09 44.74
C MET A 53 9.25 -1.77 46.11
N ASN A 54 8.83 -3.04 46.22
CA ASN A 54 8.97 -3.82 47.45
C ASN A 54 10.43 -4.19 47.74
N HIS A 55 11.24 -4.50 46.72
CA HIS A 55 12.68 -4.74 46.89
C HIS A 55 13.42 -3.47 47.36
N ARG A 56 13.09 -2.32 46.75
CA ARG A 56 13.61 -1.00 47.15
C ARG A 56 13.24 -0.64 48.60
N ASN A 57 11.97 -0.84 48.98
CA ASN A 57 11.50 -0.56 50.35
C ASN A 57 12.10 -1.53 51.38
N TRP A 58 12.34 -2.79 51.00
CA TRP A 58 13.01 -3.78 51.84
C TRP A 58 14.47 -3.40 52.11
N LEU A 59 15.21 -2.90 51.12
CA LEU A 59 16.58 -2.38 51.31
C LEU A 59 16.62 -1.20 52.29
N TYR A 60 15.68 -0.25 52.17
CA TYR A 60 15.55 0.88 53.11
C TYR A 60 15.22 0.45 54.54
N ALA A 61 14.37 -0.55 54.73
CA ALA A 61 13.97 -1.04 56.05
C ALA A 61 15.03 -1.93 56.72
N THR A 62 15.80 -2.66 55.92
CA THR A 62 16.80 -3.64 56.39
C THR A 62 18.16 -2.98 56.67
N TYR A 63 18.51 -1.92 55.93
CA TYR A 63 19.73 -1.11 56.12
C TYR A 63 19.43 0.23 56.80
N ASN A 64 18.69 0.21 57.91
CA ASN A 64 18.72 1.32 58.87
C ASN A 64 19.99 1.17 59.73
N PRO A 65 21.04 2.00 59.57
CA PRO A 65 22.20 1.91 60.43
C PRO A 65 21.78 2.41 61.80
N LEU A 66 21.52 1.48 62.72
CA LEU A 66 21.47 1.77 64.15
C LEU A 66 22.84 2.32 64.57
N GLY A 67 22.99 3.64 64.59
CA GLY A 67 24.17 4.33 65.11
C GLY A 67 24.11 5.84 64.85
N ASP A 68 24.37 6.63 65.90
CA ASP A 68 24.27 8.10 65.97
C ASP A 68 25.27 8.90 65.08
N ASP A 69 25.71 8.39 63.92
CA ASP A 69 26.57 9.14 63.00
C ASP A 69 25.79 9.56 61.74
N PRO A 70 25.80 10.85 61.35
CA PRO A 70 25.20 11.27 60.09
C PRO A 70 25.96 10.60 58.94
N PRO A 71 25.28 9.94 58.00
CA PRO A 71 25.96 9.24 56.91
C PRO A 71 26.72 10.27 56.06
N GLY A 72 28.05 10.20 56.08
CA GLY A 72 28.89 10.89 55.11
C GLY A 72 28.67 10.33 53.71
N ASP A 73 28.84 11.19 52.70
CA ASP A 73 28.68 10.83 51.29
C ASP A 73 29.49 9.57 50.93
N GLY A 74 28.83 8.57 50.32
CA GLY A 74 29.51 7.49 49.62
C GLY A 74 29.19 6.05 50.02
N GLN A 75 27.97 5.68 50.45
CA GLN A 75 27.64 4.27 50.81
C GLN A 75 26.41 3.66 50.12
N TYR A 76 26.07 4.09 48.91
CA TYR A 76 25.12 3.37 48.05
C TYR A 76 25.60 3.35 46.59
N PRO A 77 25.30 2.29 45.80
CA PRO A 77 25.73 2.15 44.41
C PRO A 77 25.04 3.12 43.41
N PHE A 78 24.32 4.13 43.90
CA PHE A 78 23.58 5.10 43.09
C PHE A 78 23.92 6.56 43.46
N GLN A 79 25.09 6.83 44.03
CA GLN A 79 25.56 8.21 44.21
C GLN A 79 26.42 8.69 43.04
N GLU A 80 26.23 9.96 42.67
CA GLU A 80 26.97 10.69 41.63
C GLU A 80 28.49 10.43 41.70
N GLY A 81 29.10 10.13 40.54
CA GLY A 81 30.56 10.09 40.36
C GLY A 81 31.20 8.72 40.06
N TRP A 82 30.43 7.66 39.81
CA TRP A 82 30.96 6.34 39.45
C TRP A 82 30.94 6.06 37.93
N GLY A 83 32.08 6.33 37.25
CA GLY A 83 32.36 5.83 35.89
C GLY A 83 31.50 6.44 34.77
N TRP A 84 31.70 5.96 33.52
CA TRP A 84 30.86 6.29 32.35
C TRP A 84 29.52 5.52 32.41
N THR A 85 28.90 5.49 33.59
CA THR A 85 27.67 4.74 33.82
C THR A 85 26.51 5.65 33.46
N ILE A 86 25.84 5.33 32.35
CA ILE A 86 24.60 5.97 31.93
C ILE A 86 23.52 5.53 32.93
N LEU A 87 23.01 6.46 33.75
CA LEU A 87 21.95 6.27 34.72
C LEU A 87 20.58 6.23 34.03
N MET A 88 19.55 5.73 34.71
CA MET A 88 18.16 5.80 34.21
C MET A 88 17.75 7.24 33.87
N ASP A 89 18.29 8.21 34.61
CA ASP A 89 18.08 9.65 34.40
C ASP A 89 18.84 10.22 33.18
N ASP A 90 19.77 9.46 32.58
CA ASP A 90 20.50 9.84 31.37
C ASP A 90 19.77 9.41 30.09
N TYR A 91 18.74 8.56 30.20
CA TYR A 91 17.84 8.23 29.09
C TYR A 91 16.66 9.21 29.09
N ALA A 92 16.36 9.76 27.93
CA ALA A 92 15.23 10.64 27.74
C ALA A 92 14.26 10.02 26.73
N ALA A 93 12.97 10.09 27.06
CA ALA A 93 11.89 9.69 26.15
C ALA A 93 12.11 10.27 24.74
N PRO A 94 11.62 9.59 23.68
CA PRO A 94 11.70 10.13 22.33
C PRO A 94 11.18 11.57 22.29
N THR A 95 11.92 12.49 21.69
CA THR A 95 11.59 13.92 21.74
C THR A 95 10.29 14.25 21.02
N SER A 96 9.93 13.45 20.01
CA SER A 96 8.62 13.51 19.35
C SER A 96 8.32 12.19 18.64
N VAL A 97 7.03 11.87 18.55
CA VAL A 97 6.50 10.79 17.72
C VAL A 97 5.44 11.38 16.81
N THR A 98 5.60 11.22 15.50
CA THR A 98 4.63 11.64 14.50
C THR A 98 4.10 10.44 13.74
N VAL A 99 2.81 10.47 13.40
CA VAL A 99 2.12 9.41 12.68
C VAL A 99 1.71 9.89 11.28
N GLY A 100 2.08 9.11 10.26
CA GLY A 100 1.60 9.28 8.88
C GLY A 100 0.20 8.72 8.72
N ASP A 101 -0.39 8.83 7.53
CA ASP A 101 -1.76 8.33 7.27
C ASP A 101 -1.81 6.80 7.32
N SER A 102 -2.98 6.25 7.68
CA SER A 102 -3.28 4.82 7.56
C SER A 102 -3.44 4.46 6.08
N VAL A 103 -2.79 3.40 5.63
CA VAL A 103 -2.83 2.92 4.24
C VAL A 103 -3.38 1.52 4.25
N HIS A 104 -4.44 1.23 3.50
CA HIS A 104 -4.88 -0.16 3.36
C HIS A 104 -3.87 -0.98 2.56
N VAL A 105 -3.68 -2.23 2.96
CA VAL A 105 -2.71 -3.15 2.38
C VAL A 105 -3.40 -4.29 1.64
N SER A 106 -4.24 -5.06 2.34
CA SER A 106 -5.00 -6.19 1.76
C SER A 106 -6.04 -6.70 2.75
N GLY A 107 -7.19 -7.19 2.28
CA GLY A 107 -8.24 -7.71 3.16
C GLY A 107 -8.72 -6.64 4.15
N ASN A 108 -8.57 -6.89 5.45
CA ASN A 108 -8.82 -5.91 6.52
C ASN A 108 -7.51 -5.33 7.10
N THR A 109 -6.36 -5.54 6.47
CA THR A 109 -5.05 -5.10 6.97
C THR A 109 -4.72 -3.68 6.52
N TYR A 110 -4.36 -2.81 7.48
CA TYR A 110 -3.90 -1.44 7.28
C TYR A 110 -2.46 -1.25 7.78
N SER A 111 -1.65 -0.52 7.02
CA SER A 111 -0.30 -0.08 7.34
C SER A 111 -0.30 1.34 7.91
N PHE A 112 0.36 1.53 9.05
CA PHE A 112 0.52 2.82 9.72
C PHE A 112 2.00 3.20 9.73
N SER A 113 2.33 4.31 9.07
CA SER A 113 3.69 4.84 9.10
C SER A 113 3.89 5.76 10.31
N TYR A 114 5.10 5.74 10.87
CA TYR A 114 5.44 6.66 11.96
C TYR A 114 6.92 7.04 11.94
N THR A 115 7.23 8.18 12.55
CA THR A 115 8.59 8.66 12.75
C THR A 115 8.77 9.05 14.21
N ALA A 116 9.81 8.52 14.84
CA ALA A 116 10.22 8.91 16.18
C ALA A 116 11.58 9.62 16.14
N LEU A 117 11.67 10.79 16.76
CA LEU A 117 12.94 11.51 16.90
C LEU A 117 13.58 11.18 18.24
N ASP A 118 14.75 10.55 18.16
CA ASP A 118 15.54 10.14 19.30
C ASP A 118 16.11 11.35 20.06
N SER A 119 16.23 11.24 21.38
CA SER A 119 16.94 12.20 22.23
C SER A 119 18.46 11.98 22.15
N ALA A 120 18.91 10.76 21.83
CA ALA A 120 20.31 10.40 21.57
C ALA A 120 20.40 9.20 20.59
N ALA A 121 21.03 9.39 19.42
CA ALA A 121 20.97 8.43 18.31
C ALA A 121 21.26 6.96 18.68
N GLY A 122 20.22 6.12 18.69
CA GLY A 122 20.32 4.66 18.80
C GLY A 122 19.57 4.02 19.97
N ASP A 123 18.77 4.78 20.72
CA ASP A 123 18.22 4.35 22.01
C ASP A 123 16.73 3.92 21.98
N LEU A 124 16.14 3.75 20.79
CA LEU A 124 14.72 3.34 20.64
C LEU A 124 14.56 1.80 20.66
N GLY A 125 13.76 1.31 21.60
CA GLY A 125 13.62 -0.13 21.89
C GLY A 125 12.35 -0.77 21.33
N LEU A 126 11.20 -0.08 21.42
CA LEU A 126 9.88 -0.62 21.07
C LEU A 126 8.91 0.49 20.63
N ALA A 127 7.91 0.16 19.81
CA ALA A 127 6.71 0.98 19.65
C ALA A 127 5.45 0.11 19.59
N ARG A 128 4.29 0.74 19.81
CA ARG A 128 2.95 0.12 19.83
C ARG A 128 1.94 1.09 19.24
N ILE A 129 0.96 0.58 18.50
CA ILE A 129 -0.23 1.35 18.12
C ILE A 129 -1.35 1.13 19.13
N ASP A 130 -2.00 2.21 19.53
CA ASP A 130 -3.22 2.21 20.31
C ASP A 130 -4.38 2.53 19.35
N PHE A 131 -5.41 1.69 19.33
CA PHE A 131 -6.67 1.97 18.65
C PHE A 131 -7.68 2.53 19.63
N LEU A 132 -8.30 3.63 19.25
CA LEU A 132 -9.32 4.30 20.05
C LEU A 132 -10.63 4.32 19.29
N VAL A 133 -11.70 3.95 19.98
CA VAL A 133 -13.08 4.09 19.52
C VAL A 133 -13.76 5.13 20.37
N ASP A 134 -14.27 6.19 19.74
CA ASP A 134 -14.89 7.33 20.43
C ASP A 134 -14.00 7.94 21.54
N GLY A 135 -12.67 7.89 21.35
CA GLY A 135 -11.67 8.35 22.32
C GLY A 135 -11.35 7.37 23.46
N GLU A 136 -11.95 6.18 23.47
CA GLU A 136 -11.62 5.10 24.42
C GLU A 136 -10.71 4.06 23.78
N PHE A 137 -9.66 3.65 24.48
CA PHE A 137 -8.76 2.59 24.03
C PHE A 137 -9.50 1.24 23.95
N VAL A 138 -9.50 0.62 22.76
CA VAL A 138 -10.20 -0.66 22.49
C VAL A 138 -9.28 -1.80 22.07
N GLY A 139 -8.04 -1.52 21.71
CA GLY A 139 -7.13 -2.55 21.21
C GLY A 139 -5.75 -2.02 20.87
N TYR A 140 -4.83 -2.96 20.64
CA TYR A 140 -3.47 -2.67 20.22
C TYR A 140 -2.94 -3.78 19.29
N SER A 141 -2.05 -3.43 18.37
CA SER A 141 -1.23 -4.40 17.64
C SER A 141 0.23 -4.24 18.06
N ASN A 142 0.87 -5.37 18.39
CA ASN A 142 2.28 -5.41 18.75
C ASN A 142 3.10 -5.79 17.52
N ALA A 143 3.90 -4.86 17.00
CA ALA A 143 5.05 -5.23 16.17
C ALA A 143 6.34 -4.76 16.83
N SER A 144 7.45 -5.42 16.50
CA SER A 144 8.78 -4.99 16.92
C SER A 144 9.16 -3.76 16.08
N LEU A 145 8.69 -2.61 16.53
CA LEU A 145 8.74 -1.36 15.80
C LEU A 145 10.06 -0.64 16.10
N LYS A 146 10.93 -0.55 15.09
CA LYS A 146 12.16 0.24 15.10
C LYS A 146 11.86 1.70 14.73
N ALA A 147 12.67 2.64 15.23
CA ALA A 147 12.62 4.12 15.09
C ALA A 147 11.92 4.74 13.85
N VAL A 148 11.97 4.07 12.71
CA VAL A 148 11.24 4.38 11.48
C VAL A 148 10.69 3.07 10.94
N GLY A 149 9.39 3.01 10.66
CA GLY A 149 8.78 1.81 10.10
C GLY A 149 7.30 1.95 9.79
N ASN A 150 6.80 0.91 9.12
CA ASN A 150 5.37 0.70 8.88
C ASN A 150 4.88 -0.41 9.81
N LEU A 151 3.68 -0.23 10.36
CA LEU A 151 2.98 -1.24 11.15
C LEU A 151 1.78 -1.74 10.37
N GLU A 152 1.72 -3.02 10.04
CA GLU A 152 0.52 -3.63 9.47
C GLU A 152 -0.38 -4.17 10.58
N VAL A 153 -1.67 -3.85 10.52
CA VAL A 153 -2.68 -4.28 11.49
C VAL A 153 -3.94 -4.73 10.80
N ASP A 154 -4.41 -5.91 11.15
CA ASP A 154 -5.74 -6.40 10.79
C ASP A 154 -6.83 -5.69 11.61
N MET A 155 -7.72 -4.99 10.92
CA MET A 155 -8.79 -4.17 11.46
C MET A 155 -10.14 -4.90 11.52
N THR A 156 -10.19 -6.22 11.27
CA THR A 156 -11.44 -7.00 11.19
C THR A 156 -12.41 -6.73 12.35
N ASP A 157 -11.91 -6.67 13.58
CA ASP A 157 -12.73 -6.47 14.79
C ASP A 157 -13.11 -4.99 15.07
N TYR A 158 -12.59 -4.08 14.25
CA TYR A 158 -12.58 -2.63 14.48
C TYR A 158 -13.10 -1.85 13.26
N MET A 159 -14.02 -2.38 12.45
CA MET A 159 -14.55 -1.68 11.26
C MET A 159 -15.86 -0.92 11.51
N THR A 160 -16.50 -1.03 12.69
CA THR A 160 -17.89 -0.58 12.91
C THR A 160 -18.04 0.76 13.65
N TYR A 161 -16.95 1.40 14.08
CA TYR A 161 -17.01 2.58 14.95
C TYR A 161 -16.29 3.81 14.35
N SER A 162 -16.28 4.93 15.08
CA SER A 162 -15.36 6.03 14.77
C SER A 162 -13.99 5.65 15.31
N HIS A 163 -12.95 5.73 14.48
CA HIS A 163 -11.62 5.26 14.84
C HIS A 163 -10.60 6.39 14.82
N THR A 164 -9.87 6.53 15.91
CA THR A 164 -8.59 7.24 15.92
C THR A 164 -7.49 6.28 16.34
N TYR A 165 -6.25 6.58 15.96
CA TYR A 165 -5.09 5.84 16.42
C TYR A 165 -4.02 6.79 16.90
N ARG A 166 -3.13 6.27 17.75
CA ARG A 166 -1.91 6.93 18.17
C ARG A 166 -0.81 5.90 18.34
N ILE A 167 0.44 6.33 18.23
CA ILE A 167 1.60 5.46 18.41
C ILE A 167 2.37 5.88 19.66
N ALA A 168 2.65 4.90 20.51
CA ALA A 168 3.52 5.02 21.67
C ALA A 168 4.89 4.43 21.31
N VAL A 169 5.96 5.18 21.58
CA VAL A 169 7.35 4.75 21.33
C VAL A 169 8.13 4.82 22.63
N TRP A 170 8.86 3.76 22.94
CA TRP A 170 9.69 3.65 24.12
C TRP A 170 11.18 3.67 23.76
N ASP A 171 11.96 4.36 24.58
CA ASP A 171 13.41 4.15 24.61
C ASP A 171 13.78 2.82 25.29
N ASN A 172 15.07 2.48 25.28
CA ASN A 172 15.60 1.27 25.92
C ASN A 172 15.47 1.29 27.46
N ALA A 173 15.17 2.44 28.05
CA ALA A 173 14.87 2.63 29.46
C ALA A 173 13.36 2.64 29.74
N PHE A 174 12.50 2.38 28.74
CA PHE A 174 11.04 2.41 28.80
C PHE A 174 10.40 3.78 29.07
N ASN A 175 11.11 4.88 28.83
CA ASN A 175 10.49 6.20 28.77
C ASN A 175 9.66 6.32 27.48
N CYS A 176 8.39 6.72 27.60
CA CYS A 176 7.42 6.70 26.52
C CYS A 176 7.09 8.10 26.02
N THR A 177 6.98 8.24 24.71
CA THR A 177 6.33 9.40 24.07
C THR A 177 5.18 8.92 23.21
N LEU A 178 4.02 9.57 23.34
CA LEU A 178 2.85 9.33 22.51
C LEU A 178 2.77 10.36 21.39
N SER A 179 2.38 9.92 20.20
CA SER A 179 1.92 10.83 19.15
C SER A 179 0.61 11.53 19.55
N SER A 180 0.27 12.61 18.84
CA SER A 180 -1.12 13.05 18.81
C SER A 180 -2.01 11.93 18.25
N GLU A 181 -3.26 11.90 18.69
CA GLU A 181 -4.30 11.09 18.04
C GLU A 181 -4.47 11.56 16.60
N LYS A 182 -4.68 10.61 15.72
CA LYS A 182 -4.93 10.83 14.31
C LYS A 182 -6.15 10.02 13.89
N ASP A 183 -7.04 10.66 13.16
CA ASP A 183 -8.18 9.98 12.57
C ASP A 183 -7.65 8.91 11.60
N PHE A 184 -8.31 7.76 11.57
CA PHE A 184 -8.17 6.91 10.40
C PHE A 184 -8.51 7.76 9.17
N ALA A 185 -7.73 7.61 8.09
CA ALA A 185 -8.15 8.20 6.84
C ALA A 185 -9.58 7.70 6.56
N GLU A 186 -10.55 8.62 6.42
CA GLU A 186 -11.91 8.24 6.02
C GLU A 186 -11.74 7.47 4.71
N ASP A 187 -12.03 6.17 4.79
CA ASP A 187 -12.01 5.31 3.63
C ASP A 187 -13.19 5.74 2.77
N ASP A 188 -12.91 6.29 1.60
CA ASP A 188 -13.95 6.86 0.76
C ASP A 188 -14.91 5.75 0.33
N VAL A 189 -16.20 5.91 0.65
CA VAL A 189 -17.25 5.03 0.11
C VAL A 189 -17.33 5.28 -1.39
N VAL A 190 -17.02 4.24 -2.16
CA VAL A 190 -17.07 4.28 -3.60
C VAL A 190 -18.49 3.99 -4.07
N THR A 191 -18.98 4.86 -4.94
CA THR A 191 -20.27 4.69 -5.61
C THR A 191 -20.05 4.41 -7.08
N PHE A 192 -20.74 3.39 -7.60
CA PHE A 192 -20.68 3.03 -9.01
C PHE A 192 -21.92 3.57 -9.71
N ALA A 193 -21.72 4.27 -10.83
CA ALA A 193 -22.84 4.76 -11.63
C ALA A 193 -23.59 3.63 -12.34
N ASP A 194 -22.87 2.54 -12.63
CA ASP A 194 -23.37 1.35 -13.31
C ASP A 194 -23.52 0.19 -12.31
N ALA A 195 -24.73 -0.34 -12.19
CA ALA A 195 -25.03 -1.43 -11.27
C ALA A 195 -24.42 -2.78 -11.70
N ASN A 196 -24.16 -2.97 -13.00
CA ASN A 196 -23.50 -4.16 -13.51
C ASN A 196 -22.00 -4.11 -13.18
N LEU A 197 -21.36 -2.95 -13.32
CA LEU A 197 -19.99 -2.75 -12.86
C LEU A 197 -19.87 -2.99 -11.35
N GLU A 198 -20.77 -2.42 -10.55
CA GLU A 198 -20.81 -2.68 -9.11
C GLU A 198 -20.95 -4.19 -8.82
N ALA A 199 -21.82 -4.89 -9.54
CA ALA A 199 -22.02 -6.32 -9.36
C ALA A 199 -20.76 -7.14 -9.65
N VAL A 200 -20.05 -6.83 -10.75
CA VAL A 200 -18.78 -7.49 -11.10
C VAL A 200 -17.71 -7.20 -10.03
N ILE A 201 -17.58 -5.95 -9.59
CA ILE A 201 -16.66 -5.57 -8.50
C ILE A 201 -16.98 -6.33 -7.23
N ARG A 202 -18.25 -6.40 -6.82
CA ARG A 202 -18.67 -7.13 -5.61
C ARG A 202 -18.31 -8.60 -5.66
N VAL A 203 -18.39 -9.23 -6.83
CA VAL A 203 -17.94 -10.61 -7.02
C VAL A 203 -16.41 -10.68 -6.87
N ALA A 204 -15.67 -9.79 -7.52
CA ALA A 204 -14.21 -9.74 -7.49
C ALA A 204 -13.66 -9.56 -6.06
N ILE A 205 -14.25 -8.66 -5.26
CA ILE A 205 -13.83 -8.43 -3.86
C ILE A 205 -14.55 -9.33 -2.84
N THR A 206 -15.36 -10.29 -3.28
CA THR A 206 -16.12 -11.22 -2.42
C THR A 206 -17.02 -10.49 -1.39
N LYS A 207 -17.65 -9.37 -1.79
CA LYS A 207 -18.47 -8.51 -0.92
C LYS A 207 -19.87 -8.28 -1.49
N PRO A 208 -20.83 -9.19 -1.25
CA PRO A 208 -22.14 -9.14 -1.89
C PRO A 208 -23.06 -8.01 -1.38
N THR A 209 -22.78 -7.43 -0.21
CA THR A 209 -23.63 -6.40 0.41
C THR A 209 -22.80 -5.40 1.21
N GLY A 210 -23.38 -4.22 1.47
CA GLY A 210 -22.74 -3.14 2.23
C GLY A 210 -21.96 -2.18 1.35
N ASP A 211 -21.50 -1.09 1.96
CA ASP A 211 -20.72 -0.05 1.29
C ASP A 211 -19.40 -0.63 0.80
N ILE A 212 -18.94 -0.21 -0.39
CA ILE A 212 -17.63 -0.56 -0.95
C ILE A 212 -16.71 0.61 -0.65
N TYR A 213 -15.53 0.33 -0.11
CA TYR A 213 -14.55 1.35 0.23
C TYR A 213 -13.38 1.35 -0.76
N ALA A 214 -12.79 2.51 -1.00
CA ALA A 214 -11.68 2.68 -1.95
C ALA A 214 -10.50 1.74 -1.64
N SER A 215 -10.22 1.54 -0.35
CA SER A 215 -9.21 0.60 0.11
C SER A 215 -9.42 -0.84 -0.39
N GLU A 216 -10.67 -1.31 -0.40
CA GLU A 216 -11.02 -2.68 -0.80
C GLU A 216 -10.76 -2.91 -2.29
N LEU A 217 -10.75 -1.84 -3.07
CA LEU A 217 -10.49 -1.84 -4.52
C LEU A 217 -9.00 -1.70 -4.84
N ALA A 218 -8.22 -1.05 -3.97
CA ALA A 218 -6.81 -0.79 -4.21
C ALA A 218 -5.98 -2.09 -4.35
N GLY A 219 -6.40 -3.18 -3.70
CA GLY A 219 -5.76 -4.50 -3.80
C GLY A 219 -6.17 -5.35 -5.00
N LEU A 220 -7.14 -4.90 -5.81
CA LEU A 220 -7.63 -5.66 -6.96
C LEU A 220 -6.65 -5.54 -8.13
N THR A 221 -6.07 -6.66 -8.56
CA THR A 221 -5.05 -6.68 -9.63
C THR A 221 -5.57 -7.14 -10.98
N GLU A 222 -6.69 -7.87 -11.00
CA GLU A 222 -7.32 -8.43 -12.19
C GLU A 222 -8.83 -8.27 -12.08
N LEU A 223 -9.49 -7.87 -13.17
CA LEU A 223 -10.94 -7.78 -13.25
C LEU A 223 -11.43 -8.27 -14.62
N ASP A 224 -12.18 -9.38 -14.59
CA ASP A 224 -12.92 -9.88 -15.74
C ASP A 224 -14.37 -9.36 -15.68
N ALA A 225 -14.69 -8.46 -16.60
CA ALA A 225 -15.98 -7.79 -16.72
C ALA A 225 -16.54 -7.90 -18.15
N ARG A 226 -16.16 -8.95 -18.88
CA ARG A 226 -16.64 -9.20 -20.25
C ARG A 226 -18.14 -9.45 -20.30
N ASP A 227 -18.80 -9.06 -21.40
CA ASP A 227 -20.23 -9.33 -21.68
C ASP A 227 -21.15 -9.06 -20.47
N SER A 228 -20.93 -7.93 -19.81
CA SER A 228 -21.57 -7.58 -18.54
C SER A 228 -22.59 -6.44 -18.66
N ASP A 229 -22.89 -5.99 -19.87
CA ASP A 229 -23.83 -4.88 -20.15
C ASP A 229 -23.45 -3.60 -19.38
N ILE A 230 -22.14 -3.31 -19.30
CA ILE A 230 -21.59 -2.12 -18.61
C ILE A 230 -21.60 -0.94 -19.58
N GLY A 231 -22.23 0.17 -19.19
CA GLY A 231 -22.25 1.43 -19.92
C GLY A 231 -21.44 2.56 -19.28
N SER A 232 -21.13 2.47 -17.98
CA SER A 232 -20.31 3.47 -17.28
C SER A 232 -19.22 2.84 -16.43
N LEU A 233 -18.01 3.39 -16.54
CA LEU A 233 -16.84 2.99 -15.77
C LEU A 233 -16.65 3.79 -14.48
N SER A 234 -17.58 4.68 -14.13
CA SER A 234 -17.44 5.49 -12.90
C SER A 234 -17.41 4.61 -11.65
N GLY A 235 -16.38 4.82 -10.82
CA GLY A 235 -16.02 4.01 -9.66
C GLY A 235 -14.80 3.13 -9.89
N ILE A 236 -14.42 2.84 -11.14
CA ILE A 236 -13.24 2.01 -11.44
C ILE A 236 -11.92 2.74 -11.16
N GLU A 237 -11.91 4.07 -11.11
CA GLU A 237 -10.72 4.89 -10.83
C GLU A 237 -10.08 4.59 -9.46
N TYR A 238 -10.82 3.95 -8.56
CA TYR A 238 -10.33 3.52 -7.24
C TYR A 238 -9.63 2.15 -7.28
N CYS A 239 -9.75 1.39 -8.38
CA CYS A 239 -9.10 0.08 -8.57
C CYS A 239 -7.63 0.25 -9.01
N THR A 240 -6.88 1.06 -8.26
CA THR A 240 -5.53 1.53 -8.62
C THR A 240 -4.47 0.42 -8.72
N GLY A 241 -4.76 -0.77 -8.18
CA GLY A 241 -3.91 -1.96 -8.28
C GLY A 241 -4.07 -2.76 -9.58
N LEU A 242 -5.04 -2.42 -10.44
CA LEU A 242 -5.32 -3.21 -11.65
C LEU A 242 -4.13 -3.24 -12.60
N ALA A 243 -3.75 -4.45 -12.98
CA ALA A 243 -2.74 -4.76 -13.98
C ALA A 243 -3.35 -5.43 -15.23
N ASP A 244 -4.48 -6.13 -15.06
CA ASP A 244 -5.22 -6.81 -16.11
C ASP A 244 -6.71 -6.46 -16.01
N LEU A 245 -7.28 -5.92 -17.09
CA LEU A 245 -8.66 -5.46 -17.13
C LEU A 245 -9.31 -5.87 -18.45
N ASP A 246 -10.28 -6.77 -18.36
CA ASP A 246 -11.07 -7.27 -19.49
C ASP A 246 -12.48 -6.67 -19.45
N LEU A 247 -12.75 -5.76 -20.38
CA LEU A 247 -14.02 -5.04 -20.57
C LEU A 247 -14.64 -5.34 -21.95
N ASP A 248 -14.27 -6.46 -22.56
CA ASP A 248 -14.78 -6.97 -23.82
C ASP A 248 -16.33 -7.01 -23.86
N SER A 249 -16.89 -6.70 -25.02
CA SER A 249 -18.32 -6.85 -25.32
C SER A 249 -19.26 -6.11 -24.36
N ASN A 250 -19.01 -4.82 -24.14
CA ASN A 250 -19.84 -3.95 -23.31
C ASN A 250 -20.44 -2.78 -24.12
N ALA A 251 -21.01 -1.80 -23.45
CA ALA A 251 -21.60 -0.60 -24.06
C ALA A 251 -20.84 0.68 -23.66
N ILE A 252 -19.53 0.58 -23.43
CA ILE A 252 -18.70 1.67 -22.91
C ILE A 252 -18.47 2.71 -24.00
N ILE A 253 -18.67 3.98 -23.64
CA ILE A 253 -18.41 5.14 -24.51
C ILE A 253 -17.26 5.99 -23.95
N ASP A 254 -17.20 6.14 -22.62
CA ASP A 254 -16.25 7.00 -21.92
C ASP A 254 -15.25 6.18 -21.11
N VAL A 255 -13.98 6.27 -21.50
CA VAL A 255 -12.84 5.64 -20.82
C VAL A 255 -12.07 6.59 -19.91
N SER A 256 -12.58 7.81 -19.68
CA SER A 256 -11.96 8.78 -18.77
C SER A 256 -11.67 8.26 -17.36
N PRO A 257 -12.49 7.38 -16.75
CA PRO A 257 -12.19 6.81 -15.44
C PRO A 257 -10.91 5.95 -15.40
N LEU A 258 -10.42 5.46 -16.55
CA LEU A 258 -9.23 4.62 -16.61
C LEU A 258 -7.92 5.41 -16.50
N ASN A 259 -7.94 6.74 -16.63
CA ASN A 259 -6.72 7.56 -16.79
C ASN A 259 -5.75 7.53 -15.59
N THR A 260 -6.20 7.08 -14.42
CA THR A 260 -5.39 6.95 -13.20
C THR A 260 -4.84 5.54 -12.98
N LEU A 261 -5.28 4.55 -13.76
CA LEU A 261 -4.92 3.14 -13.60
C LEU A 261 -3.56 2.82 -14.24
N VAL A 262 -2.54 3.57 -13.83
CA VAL A 262 -1.20 3.54 -14.44
C VAL A 262 -0.48 2.19 -14.33
N ASN A 263 -0.97 1.27 -13.50
CA ASN A 263 -0.42 -0.08 -13.36
C ASN A 263 -0.95 -1.06 -14.42
N LEU A 264 -1.91 -0.66 -15.25
CA LEU A 264 -2.44 -1.52 -16.31
C LEU A 264 -1.34 -1.93 -17.29
N THR A 265 -1.26 -3.24 -17.52
CA THR A 265 -0.37 -3.89 -18.49
C THR A 265 -1.13 -4.56 -19.62
N THR A 266 -2.36 -5.01 -19.34
CA THR A 266 -3.29 -5.60 -20.30
C THR A 266 -4.63 -4.90 -20.16
N LEU A 267 -5.18 -4.42 -21.28
CA LEU A 267 -6.49 -3.79 -21.34
C LEU A 267 -7.24 -4.27 -22.58
N ASP A 268 -8.34 -4.96 -22.37
CA ASP A 268 -9.26 -5.35 -23.45
C ASP A 268 -10.52 -4.50 -23.42
N LEU A 269 -10.75 -3.76 -24.50
CA LEU A 269 -11.93 -2.91 -24.74
C LEU A 269 -12.59 -3.30 -26.07
N TYR A 270 -12.37 -4.53 -26.54
CA TYR A 270 -13.00 -5.09 -27.73
C TYR A 270 -14.53 -4.91 -27.70
N PHE A 271 -15.12 -4.60 -28.86
CA PHE A 271 -16.57 -4.53 -29.06
C PHE A 271 -17.27 -3.63 -28.04
N ASN A 272 -16.95 -2.34 -28.12
CA ASN A 272 -17.55 -1.27 -27.32
C ASN A 272 -18.02 -0.12 -28.24
N GLN A 273 -18.25 1.07 -27.70
CA GLN A 273 -18.72 2.25 -28.44
C GLN A 273 -17.80 3.46 -28.22
N ILE A 274 -16.50 3.18 -28.06
CA ILE A 274 -15.49 4.18 -27.71
C ILE A 274 -15.10 4.96 -28.97
N ALA A 275 -15.07 6.28 -28.87
CA ALA A 275 -14.57 7.16 -29.94
C ALA A 275 -13.35 7.98 -29.53
N ASP A 276 -13.23 8.29 -28.23
CA ASP A 276 -12.13 9.07 -27.66
C ASP A 276 -11.28 8.21 -26.72
N ILE A 277 -10.04 7.94 -27.14
CA ILE A 277 -9.04 7.22 -26.33
C ILE A 277 -8.00 8.17 -25.72
N GLY A 278 -8.20 9.48 -25.81
CA GLY A 278 -7.36 10.51 -25.17
C GLY A 278 -7.00 10.19 -23.71
N PRO A 279 -7.94 9.74 -22.86
CA PRO A 279 -7.65 9.40 -21.47
C PRO A 279 -6.63 8.28 -21.26
N LEU A 280 -6.38 7.42 -22.26
CA LEU A 280 -5.43 6.31 -22.16
C LEU A 280 -3.96 6.76 -22.32
N SER A 281 -3.70 8.01 -22.72
CA SER A 281 -2.34 8.47 -23.08
C SER A 281 -1.31 8.40 -21.95
N GLY A 282 -1.77 8.30 -20.69
CA GLY A 282 -0.92 8.20 -19.50
C GLY A 282 -0.63 6.77 -19.04
N LEU A 283 -1.22 5.76 -19.68
CA LEU A 283 -1.12 4.35 -19.28
C LEU A 283 0.13 3.70 -19.89
N THR A 284 1.30 4.27 -19.62
CA THR A 284 2.54 3.96 -20.32
C THR A 284 3.05 2.53 -20.12
N ASN A 285 2.55 1.81 -19.11
CA ASN A 285 2.90 0.42 -18.82
C ASN A 285 2.06 -0.59 -19.63
N LEU A 286 1.13 -0.14 -20.47
CA LEU A 286 0.34 -1.03 -21.32
C LEU A 286 1.22 -1.76 -22.33
N SER A 287 1.15 -3.09 -22.27
CA SER A 287 1.85 -4.01 -23.17
C SER A 287 0.92 -4.66 -24.19
N VAL A 288 -0.34 -4.88 -23.82
CA VAL A 288 -1.40 -5.42 -24.67
C VAL A 288 -2.60 -4.49 -24.59
N LEU A 289 -3.05 -4.00 -25.74
CA LEU A 289 -4.21 -3.13 -25.85
C LEU A 289 -5.11 -3.57 -27.01
N SER A 290 -6.32 -4.00 -26.66
CA SER A 290 -7.36 -4.33 -27.63
C SER A 290 -8.44 -3.25 -27.64
N LEU A 291 -8.63 -2.63 -28.81
CA LEU A 291 -9.58 -1.56 -29.08
C LEU A 291 -10.39 -1.84 -30.36
N SER A 292 -10.36 -3.09 -30.84
CA SER A 292 -11.06 -3.44 -32.09
C SER A 292 -12.59 -3.36 -31.92
N ASP A 293 -13.31 -3.19 -33.02
CA ASP A 293 -14.77 -3.03 -33.04
C ASP A 293 -15.25 -1.87 -32.13
N ASN A 294 -14.73 -0.67 -32.42
CA ASN A 294 -15.11 0.58 -31.75
C ASN A 294 -15.37 1.67 -32.81
N ALA A 295 -15.49 2.94 -32.39
CA ALA A 295 -15.73 4.08 -33.28
C ALA A 295 -14.55 5.09 -33.27
N ILE A 296 -13.32 4.59 -33.13
CA ILE A 296 -12.13 5.42 -32.93
C ILE A 296 -11.66 5.96 -34.29
N SER A 297 -11.49 7.27 -34.39
CA SER A 297 -10.91 7.90 -35.59
C SER A 297 -9.54 8.54 -35.35
N ALA A 298 -9.22 8.88 -34.11
CA ALA A 298 -8.01 9.60 -33.72
C ALA A 298 -7.22 8.80 -32.67
N ILE A 299 -5.95 8.52 -32.98
CA ILE A 299 -5.10 7.66 -32.15
C ILE A 299 -3.86 8.36 -31.58
N SER A 300 -3.90 9.69 -31.44
CA SER A 300 -2.77 10.47 -30.91
C SER A 300 -2.35 10.03 -29.50
N ALA A 301 -3.29 9.51 -28.69
CA ALA A 301 -3.03 8.98 -27.36
C ALA A 301 -2.00 7.83 -27.35
N LEU A 302 -1.86 7.10 -28.46
CA LEU A 302 -0.97 5.94 -28.55
C LEU A 302 0.50 6.31 -28.74
N SER A 303 0.81 7.56 -29.11
CA SER A 303 2.19 7.99 -29.40
C SER A 303 3.15 7.90 -28.20
N GLY A 304 2.62 7.95 -26.97
CA GLY A 304 3.39 7.87 -25.72
C GLY A 304 3.35 6.52 -25.02
N LEU A 305 2.65 5.51 -25.57
CA LEU A 305 2.54 4.19 -24.97
C LEU A 305 3.69 3.31 -25.46
N THR A 306 4.84 3.45 -24.82
CA THR A 306 6.11 2.90 -25.30
C THR A 306 6.31 1.42 -24.99
N ASP A 307 5.50 0.83 -24.12
CA ASP A 307 5.65 -0.57 -23.71
C ASP A 307 4.73 -1.52 -24.51
N LEU A 308 3.98 -0.99 -25.49
CA LEU A 308 3.05 -1.77 -26.32
C LEU A 308 3.80 -2.79 -27.18
N THR A 309 3.38 -4.05 -27.05
CA THR A 309 3.86 -5.18 -27.87
C THR A 309 2.77 -5.76 -28.75
N GLU A 310 1.50 -5.67 -28.32
CA GLU A 310 0.34 -6.11 -29.08
C GLU A 310 -0.75 -5.02 -29.06
N LEU A 311 -1.13 -4.55 -30.25
CA LEU A 311 -2.10 -3.49 -30.44
C LEU A 311 -3.13 -3.89 -31.49
N PHE A 312 -4.39 -4.04 -31.07
CA PHE A 312 -5.51 -4.41 -31.93
C PHE A 312 -6.45 -3.24 -32.12
N LEU A 313 -6.55 -2.72 -33.34
CA LEU A 313 -7.33 -1.55 -33.73
C LEU A 313 -8.30 -1.86 -34.86
N SER A 314 -8.63 -3.13 -35.10
CA SER A 314 -9.45 -3.53 -36.24
C SER A 314 -10.85 -2.93 -36.17
N ASP A 315 -11.50 -2.76 -37.32
CA ASP A 315 -12.89 -2.34 -37.43
C ASP A 315 -13.18 -1.05 -36.63
N ASN A 316 -12.43 0.00 -36.95
CA ASN A 316 -12.56 1.36 -36.42
C ASN A 316 -12.65 2.36 -37.59
N GLU A 317 -12.60 3.67 -37.29
CA GLU A 317 -12.70 4.76 -38.28
C GLU A 317 -11.34 5.45 -38.51
N ILE A 318 -10.22 4.73 -38.34
CA ILE A 318 -8.87 5.28 -38.38
C ILE A 318 -8.43 5.54 -39.82
N THR A 319 -7.95 6.76 -40.08
CA THR A 319 -7.44 7.18 -41.39
C THR A 319 -5.95 7.52 -41.37
N ASP A 320 -5.45 8.01 -40.23
CA ASP A 320 -4.09 8.48 -40.00
C ASP A 320 -3.45 7.67 -38.87
N ILE A 321 -2.30 7.07 -39.17
CA ILE A 321 -1.54 6.25 -38.22
C ILE A 321 -0.15 6.83 -37.92
N SER A 322 0.11 8.08 -38.30
CA SER A 322 1.35 8.78 -37.96
C SER A 322 1.68 8.79 -36.46
N PRO A 323 0.72 8.74 -35.50
CA PRO A 323 1.04 8.55 -34.09
C PRO A 323 1.78 7.24 -33.79
N LEU A 324 1.53 6.17 -34.55
CA LEU A 324 2.24 4.89 -34.40
C LEU A 324 3.68 4.99 -34.93
N VAL A 325 3.90 5.72 -36.01
CA VAL A 325 5.24 5.96 -36.57
C VAL A 325 6.10 6.79 -35.61
N THR A 326 5.48 7.76 -34.92
CA THR A 326 6.17 8.61 -33.93
C THR A 326 6.32 7.97 -32.56
N ASN A 327 5.62 6.87 -32.28
CA ASN A 327 5.83 6.07 -31.08
C ASN A 327 7.22 5.42 -31.15
N GLU A 328 8.07 5.74 -30.16
CA GLU A 328 9.45 5.27 -30.06
C GLU A 328 9.59 3.86 -29.46
N GLY A 329 8.52 3.31 -28.89
CA GLY A 329 8.49 2.00 -28.24
C GLY A 329 8.05 0.84 -29.13
N ILE A 330 7.11 1.09 -30.05
CA ILE A 330 6.68 0.08 -31.04
C ILE A 330 7.86 -0.20 -32.00
N ASP A 331 8.42 -1.39 -31.98
CA ASP A 331 9.64 -1.78 -32.71
C ASP A 331 9.61 -3.27 -33.14
N SER A 332 10.77 -3.84 -33.46
CA SER A 332 10.91 -5.18 -34.00
C SER A 332 10.30 -6.26 -33.10
N GLY A 333 9.33 -7.00 -33.65
CA GLY A 333 8.64 -8.10 -32.98
C GLY A 333 7.24 -7.75 -32.49
N ASP A 334 6.88 -6.48 -32.47
CA ASP A 334 5.56 -6.03 -32.04
C ASP A 334 4.50 -6.24 -33.12
N VAL A 335 3.24 -6.33 -32.69
CA VAL A 335 2.08 -6.62 -33.54
C VAL A 335 1.11 -5.45 -33.52
N VAL A 336 0.75 -4.96 -34.71
CA VAL A 336 -0.25 -3.91 -34.91
C VAL A 336 -1.29 -4.41 -35.92
N VAL A 337 -2.54 -4.53 -35.51
CA VAL A 337 -3.65 -4.98 -36.37
C VAL A 337 -4.60 -3.81 -36.65
N LEU A 338 -4.74 -3.44 -37.92
CA LEU A 338 -5.47 -2.27 -38.43
C LEU A 338 -6.56 -2.65 -39.45
N MET A 339 -6.87 -3.94 -39.63
CA MET A 339 -7.86 -4.43 -40.58
C MET A 339 -9.21 -3.70 -40.43
N GLY A 340 -9.89 -3.42 -41.54
CA GLY A 340 -11.23 -2.83 -41.50
C GLY A 340 -11.26 -1.34 -41.18
N ASN A 341 -10.11 -0.66 -41.25
CA ASN A 341 -10.03 0.80 -41.08
C ASN A 341 -9.97 1.52 -42.44
N PRO A 342 -10.56 2.71 -42.58
CA PRO A 342 -10.49 3.52 -43.78
C PRO A 342 -9.11 4.22 -43.94
N LEU A 343 -8.01 3.46 -43.91
CA LEU A 343 -6.64 3.97 -43.95
C LEU A 343 -6.39 4.88 -45.16
N SER A 344 -5.74 6.02 -44.90
CA SER A 344 -5.35 6.96 -45.96
C SER A 344 -4.24 6.41 -46.85
N GLN A 345 -4.05 7.01 -48.03
CA GLN A 345 -2.91 6.65 -48.90
C GLN A 345 -1.56 6.99 -48.26
N GLU A 346 -1.50 7.97 -47.37
CA GLU A 346 -0.27 8.26 -46.60
C GLU A 346 0.04 7.11 -45.62
N ALA A 347 -0.98 6.65 -44.90
CA ALA A 347 -0.87 5.48 -44.03
C ALA A 347 -0.39 4.24 -44.81
N LEU A 348 -1.02 3.94 -45.94
CA LEU A 348 -0.72 2.77 -46.78
C LEU A 348 0.64 2.84 -47.49
N CYS A 349 1.02 4.01 -48.02
CA CYS A 349 2.21 4.14 -48.86
C CYS A 349 3.48 4.56 -48.10
N SER A 350 3.36 5.10 -46.89
CA SER A 350 4.48 5.66 -46.13
C SER A 350 4.56 5.09 -44.72
N ASP A 351 3.49 5.21 -43.94
CA ASP A 351 3.54 4.91 -42.50
C ASP A 351 3.68 3.41 -42.25
N ILE A 352 2.86 2.58 -42.89
CA ILE A 352 2.94 1.12 -42.77
C ILE A 352 4.32 0.59 -43.20
N PRO A 353 4.86 0.94 -44.40
CA PRO A 353 6.22 0.55 -44.76
C PRO A 353 7.29 1.03 -43.76
N THR A 354 7.08 2.15 -43.08
CA THR A 354 7.98 2.65 -42.03
C THR A 354 7.93 1.74 -40.79
N LEU A 355 6.73 1.34 -40.35
CA LEU A 355 6.54 0.38 -39.25
C LEU A 355 7.14 -0.99 -39.58
N GLU A 356 6.81 -1.54 -40.75
CA GLU A 356 7.36 -2.83 -41.22
C GLU A 356 8.88 -2.76 -41.39
N GLY A 357 9.41 -1.61 -41.84
CA GLY A 357 10.83 -1.38 -42.03
C GLY A 357 11.65 -1.41 -40.73
N ARG A 358 11.03 -1.14 -39.58
CA ARG A 358 11.65 -1.34 -38.25
C ARG A 358 11.35 -2.72 -37.64
N GLY A 359 10.59 -3.57 -38.35
CA GLY A 359 10.35 -4.97 -37.97
C GLY A 359 9.07 -5.21 -37.19
N VAL A 360 8.13 -4.27 -37.20
CA VAL A 360 6.77 -4.43 -36.66
C VAL A 360 5.97 -5.30 -37.63
N TYR A 361 5.19 -6.23 -37.10
CA TYR A 361 4.21 -6.99 -37.87
C TYR A 361 2.90 -6.18 -37.95
N VAL A 362 2.53 -5.75 -39.16
CA VAL A 362 1.31 -4.96 -39.39
C VAL A 362 0.31 -5.76 -40.22
N GLU A 363 -0.89 -5.97 -39.69
CA GLU A 363 -2.02 -6.53 -40.44
C GLU A 363 -2.97 -5.40 -40.85
N TYR A 364 -3.29 -5.28 -42.14
CA TYR A 364 -4.13 -4.21 -42.67
C TYR A 364 -4.76 -4.62 -44.00
N ASP A 365 -5.86 -3.95 -44.35
CA ASP A 365 -6.49 -4.01 -45.66
C ASP A 365 -6.19 -2.75 -46.49
N GLY A 366 -6.33 -2.89 -47.81
CA GLY A 366 -6.04 -1.81 -48.77
C GLY A 366 -4.69 -1.95 -49.46
N GLU A 367 -4.53 -1.19 -50.54
CA GLU A 367 -3.32 -1.19 -51.37
C GLU A 367 -2.88 0.25 -51.61
N CYS A 368 -1.57 0.49 -51.60
CA CYS A 368 -0.99 1.77 -52.01
C CYS A 368 -1.26 1.98 -53.51
N SER A 369 -2.05 3.00 -53.86
CA SER A 369 -2.41 3.30 -55.25
C SER A 369 -1.29 4.09 -55.92
N GLY A 370 -0.21 3.40 -56.31
CA GLY A 370 0.97 4.04 -56.92
C GLY A 370 1.95 3.04 -57.54
N GLY A 371 1.48 2.17 -58.46
CA GLY A 371 2.34 1.13 -59.02
C GLY A 371 1.93 0.43 -60.33
N GLU A 372 0.94 0.86 -61.11
CA GLU A 372 0.81 0.41 -62.52
C GLU A 372 0.27 1.56 -63.38
N GLY A 373 1.15 2.19 -64.17
CA GLY A 373 0.73 3.29 -65.02
C GLY A 373 1.77 3.92 -65.93
N GLU A 374 2.89 3.27 -66.29
CA GLU A 374 3.73 3.71 -67.41
C GLU A 374 4.39 2.54 -68.17
N GLY A 375 4.09 2.43 -69.48
CA GLY A 375 4.73 1.53 -70.46
C GLY A 375 3.88 0.29 -70.80
N GLU A 376 3.41 0.02 -72.02
CA GLU A 376 3.98 0.29 -73.33
C GLU A 376 2.89 0.71 -74.33
N GLY A 377 3.20 1.72 -75.14
CA GLY A 377 2.45 1.98 -76.36
C GLY A 377 2.81 0.95 -77.41
N GLU A 378 1.85 0.12 -77.80
CA GLU A 378 1.88 -0.53 -79.11
C GLU A 378 1.08 0.32 -80.09
N GLY A 379 1.82 1.19 -80.79
CA GLY A 379 1.40 1.65 -82.10
C GLY A 379 1.63 0.54 -83.11
N GLU A 380 0.56 -0.12 -83.57
CA GLU A 380 0.57 -0.93 -84.78
C GLU A 380 -0.14 -0.20 -85.92
N GLY A 381 0.62 0.02 -87.01
CA GLY A 381 0.22 -0.31 -88.38
C GLY A 381 -0.71 0.62 -89.13
#